data_AF-A0A4P8DJF2-F1
#
_entry.id   AF-A0A4P8DJF2-F1
#
_cell.length_a   1.000
_cell.length_b   1.000
_cell.length_c   1.000
_cell.angle_alpha   90.00
_cell.angle_beta   90.00
_cell.angle_gamma   90.00
#
_symmetry.space_group_name_H-M   'P 1'
#
loop_
_entity.id
_entity.type
_entity.pdbx_description
1 polymer ?
#
loop_
_entity_poly.entity_id
_entity_poly.type
_entity_poly.pdbx_seq_one_letter_code
_entity_poly.pdbx_strand_id
1 'polypeptide(L)'
;HRELILPQLSGPGVAAHRVEKLSGFRVHYGPIKAVDIPSYLDSGLTATPEMRVQTFTLRERTVLIPIELVAACKAVLLILLAFFLLGGLGGPAGYWANAMNFGLFSVVALLAAVIAGAVLTPILLPVLPGRAFSVKGFITGILAAVILLVMRNPDLTFWPGRLETLAWSFLVPACAAYLAMNFTGASTYTSLSGVKKEMRLALPLEIGAGVAG
;
A
#
# COMPACT_ATOMS: atom_id res chain seq x y z
N HIS A 1 2.48 10.56 40.86
CA HIS A 1 2.52 11.31 39.59
C HIS A 1 3.62 10.82 38.61
N ARG A 2 3.86 9.50 38.46
CA ARG A 2 4.81 8.94 37.49
C ARG A 2 4.18 7.79 36.72
N GLU A 3 2.98 8.01 36.20
CA GLU A 3 2.24 7.05 35.41
C GLU A 3 2.09 7.58 33.99
N LEU A 4 2.29 6.70 33.02
CA LEU A 4 2.19 6.99 31.60
C LEU A 4 1.20 6.02 30.97
N ILE A 5 0.11 6.55 30.41
CA ILE A 5 -0.87 5.75 29.66
C ILE A 5 -0.44 5.73 28.20
N LEU A 6 -0.18 4.55 27.67
CA LEU A 6 0.13 4.33 26.26
C LEU A 6 -1.04 3.62 25.57
N PRO A 7 -1.30 3.89 24.27
CA PRO A 7 -2.27 3.13 23.50
C PRO A 7 -1.91 1.64 23.50
N GLN A 8 -2.90 0.75 23.60
CA GLN A 8 -2.68 -0.70 23.62
C GLN A 8 -1.80 -1.19 22.44
N LEU A 9 -2.02 -0.62 21.25
CA LEU A 9 -1.31 -1.01 20.02
C LEU A 9 0.17 -0.60 19.99
N SER A 10 0.64 0.19 20.96
CA SER A 10 2.07 0.51 21.12
C SER A 10 2.89 -0.63 21.74
N GLY A 11 2.24 -1.64 22.33
CA GLY A 11 2.88 -2.74 23.04
C GLY A 11 4.00 -3.45 22.27
N PRO A 12 3.87 -3.74 20.95
CA PRO A 12 4.95 -4.34 20.17
C PRO A 12 6.19 -3.43 20.00
N GLY A 13 6.01 -2.11 20.06
CA GLY A 13 7.08 -1.13 19.84
C GLY A 13 7.68 -0.55 21.12
N VAL A 14 7.01 -0.70 22.26
CA VAL A 14 7.43 -0.10 23.54
C VAL A 14 7.66 -1.19 24.60
N ALA A 15 8.88 -1.24 25.12
CA ALA A 15 9.21 -2.13 26.24
C ALA A 15 8.94 -1.43 27.58
N ALA A 16 7.73 -1.60 28.13
CA ALA A 16 7.29 -0.98 29.40
C ALA A 16 8.33 -1.09 30.53
N HIS A 17 8.90 -2.28 30.73
CA HIS A 17 9.92 -2.51 31.77
C HIS A 17 11.21 -1.68 31.56
N ARG A 18 11.57 -1.36 30.31
CA ARG A 18 12.72 -0.49 30.02
C ARG A 18 12.38 0.98 30.25
N VAL A 19 11.17 1.40 29.90
CA VAL A 19 10.69 2.76 30.16
C VAL A 19 10.73 3.04 31.66
N GLU A 20 10.21 2.13 32.47
CA GLU A 20 10.23 2.25 33.93
C GLU A 20 11.66 2.30 34.47
N LYS A 21 12.54 1.40 34.04
CA LYS A 21 13.94 1.37 34.49
C LYS A 21 14.72 2.64 34.14
N LEU A 22 14.50 3.22 32.96
CA LEU A 22 15.29 4.35 32.46
C LEU A 22 14.72 5.71 32.85
N SER A 23 13.40 5.83 32.98
CA SER A 23 12.72 7.11 33.24
C SER A 23 12.04 7.19 34.60
N GLY A 24 11.83 6.05 35.28
CA GLY A 24 11.05 5.97 36.51
C GLY A 24 9.54 6.11 36.31
N PHE A 25 9.04 6.17 35.07
CA PHE A 25 7.61 6.18 34.75
C PHE A 25 7.06 4.76 34.61
N ARG A 26 6.00 4.48 35.35
CA ARG A 26 5.24 3.25 35.22
C ARG A 26 4.32 3.35 34.01
N VAL A 27 4.41 2.36 33.12
CA VAL A 27 3.61 2.33 31.88
C VAL A 27 2.34 1.52 32.10
N HIS A 28 1.20 2.10 31.74
CA HIS A 28 -0.11 1.46 31.67
C HIS A 28 -0.53 1.40 30.21
N TYR A 29 -0.86 0.21 29.72
CA TYR A 29 -1.46 0.08 28.39
C TYR A 29 -2.97 0.32 28.51
N GLY A 30 -3.39 1.49 28.01
CA GLY A 30 -4.77 1.94 28.01
C GLY A 30 -5.51 1.52 26.74
N PRO A 31 -6.67 2.14 26.45
CA PRO A 31 -7.50 1.78 25.31
C PRO A 31 -6.81 2.04 23.96
N ILE A 32 -7.31 1.41 22.90
CA ILE A 32 -6.86 1.69 21.54
C ILE A 32 -7.26 3.10 21.11
N LYS A 33 -8.50 3.52 21.43
CA LYS A 33 -9.04 4.81 21.01
C LYS A 33 -8.89 5.83 22.14
N ALA A 34 -8.42 7.03 21.79
CA ALA A 34 -8.26 8.11 22.77
C ALA A 34 -9.58 8.55 23.43
N VAL A 35 -10.71 8.38 22.72
CA VAL A 35 -12.05 8.71 23.25
C VAL A 35 -12.46 7.86 24.45
N ASP A 36 -11.85 6.68 24.61
CA ASP A 36 -12.17 5.74 25.70
C ASP A 36 -11.34 6.03 26.97
N ILE A 37 -10.38 6.97 26.92
CA ILE A 37 -9.50 7.30 28.05
C ILE A 37 -10.29 7.70 29.31
N PRO A 38 -11.34 8.55 29.25
CA PRO A 38 -12.10 8.91 30.45
C PRO A 38 -12.72 7.68 31.14
N SER A 39 -13.41 6.82 30.38
CA SER A 39 -14.01 5.60 30.92
C SER A 39 -12.96 4.60 31.46
N TYR A 40 -11.78 4.55 30.84
CA TYR A 40 -10.64 3.76 31.34
C TYR A 40 -10.08 4.28 32.66
N LEU A 41 -10.08 5.60 32.89
CA LEU A 41 -9.70 6.19 34.17
C LEU A 41 -10.75 5.91 35.24
N ASP A 42 -12.03 6.06 34.90
CA ASP A 42 -13.17 5.79 35.80
C ASP A 42 -13.22 4.32 36.24
N SER A 43 -12.76 3.40 35.39
CA SER A 43 -12.64 1.96 35.69
C SER A 43 -11.37 1.59 36.49
N GLY A 44 -10.62 2.58 36.99
CA GLY A 44 -9.41 2.35 37.77
C GLY A 44 -8.26 1.77 36.93
N LEU A 45 -8.05 2.31 35.72
CA LEU A 45 -7.00 1.89 34.77
C LEU A 45 -7.17 0.46 34.26
N THR A 46 -8.41 -0.01 34.15
CA THR A 46 -8.75 -1.35 33.65
C THR A 46 -9.46 -1.26 32.31
N ALA A 47 -8.75 -1.60 31.23
CA ALA A 47 -9.33 -1.57 29.87
C ALA A 47 -10.27 -2.77 29.67
N THR A 48 -11.51 -2.49 29.26
CA THR A 48 -12.51 -3.52 28.94
C THR A 48 -12.12 -4.29 27.66
N PRO A 49 -12.74 -5.46 27.38
CA PRO A 49 -12.47 -6.20 26.15
C PRO A 49 -12.69 -5.36 24.88
N GLU A 50 -13.73 -4.51 24.85
CA GLU A 50 -14.10 -3.68 23.70
C GLU A 50 -13.02 -2.63 23.40
N MET A 51 -12.45 -2.03 24.46
CA MET A 51 -11.36 -1.05 24.36
C MET A 51 -10.07 -1.62 23.77
N ARG A 52 -9.94 -2.97 23.72
CA ARG A 52 -8.77 -3.70 23.22
C ARG A 52 -8.94 -4.24 21.80
N VAL A 53 -10.09 -4.02 21.17
CA VAL A 53 -10.39 -4.56 19.83
C VAL A 53 -10.43 -3.45 18.79
N GLN A 54 -9.58 -3.58 17.76
CA GLN A 54 -9.65 -2.73 16.56
C GLN A 54 -10.52 -3.44 15.51
N THR A 55 -11.64 -2.81 15.13
CA THR A 55 -12.64 -3.42 14.23
C THR A 55 -12.23 -3.45 12.75
N PHE A 56 -11.30 -2.58 12.36
CA PHE A 56 -10.79 -2.44 10.99
C PHE A 56 -11.88 -2.39 9.89
N THR A 57 -12.94 -1.62 10.19
CA THR A 57 -14.08 -1.40 9.28
C THR A 57 -13.66 -0.69 7.99
N LEU A 58 -14.53 -0.64 6.99
CA LEU A 58 -14.25 0.06 5.73
C LEU A 58 -13.87 1.53 5.96
N ARG A 59 -14.54 2.20 6.90
CA ARG A 59 -14.23 3.60 7.27
C ARG A 59 -12.82 3.71 7.88
N GLU A 60 -12.45 2.80 8.77
CA GLU A 60 -11.12 2.80 9.38
C GLU A 60 -10.02 2.51 8.35
N ARG A 61 -10.28 1.62 7.38
CA ARG A 61 -9.37 1.33 6.27
C ARG A 61 -9.19 2.50 5.31
N THR A 62 -10.28 3.19 4.98
CA THR A 62 -10.24 4.31 4.01
C THR A 62 -9.56 5.55 4.57
N VAL A 63 -9.58 5.76 5.89
CA VAL A 63 -8.82 6.85 6.54
C VAL A 63 -7.30 6.68 6.40
N LEU A 64 -6.81 5.46 6.19
CA LEU A 64 -5.39 5.19 5.97
C LEU A 64 -4.92 5.52 4.54
N ILE A 65 -5.83 5.48 3.56
CA ILE A 65 -5.51 5.68 2.13
C ILE A 65 -4.78 7.02 1.89
N PRO A 66 -5.25 8.18 2.39
CA PRO A 66 -4.55 9.44 2.18
C PRO A 66 -3.13 9.46 2.76
N ILE A 67 -2.92 8.83 3.91
CA ILE A 67 -1.61 8.78 4.58
C ILE A 67 -0.61 8.02 3.70
N GLU A 68 -1.01 6.86 3.18
CA GLU A 68 -0.19 6.05 2.28
C GLU A 68 0.08 6.76 0.94
N LEU A 69 -0.94 7.43 0.38
CA LEU A 69 -0.77 8.20 -0.86
C LEU A 69 0.20 9.38 -0.67
N VAL A 70 0.13 10.10 0.45
CA VAL A 70 1.04 11.21 0.73
C VAL A 70 2.47 10.70 0.91
N ALA A 71 2.66 9.56 1.59
CA ALA A 71 3.97 8.93 1.74
C ALA A 71 4.57 8.53 0.38
N ALA A 72 3.75 7.98 -0.52
CA ALA A 72 4.18 7.58 -1.87
C ALA A 72 4.27 8.76 -2.87
N CYS A 73 3.60 9.88 -2.61
CA CYS A 73 3.35 10.95 -3.57
C CYS A 73 4.63 11.48 -4.24
N LYS A 74 5.68 11.73 -3.46
CA LYS A 74 6.95 12.25 -4.00
C LYS A 74 7.58 11.29 -5.00
N ALA A 75 7.65 10.01 -4.65
CA ALA A 75 8.22 8.99 -5.52
C ALA A 75 7.35 8.80 -6.77
N VAL A 76 6.03 8.69 -6.60
CA VAL A 76 5.08 8.54 -7.70
C VAL A 76 5.18 9.70 -8.68
N LEU A 77 5.18 10.96 -8.22
CA LEU A 77 5.27 12.13 -9.11
C LEU A 77 6.56 12.13 -9.94
N LEU A 78 7.70 11.77 -9.34
CA LEU A 78 8.97 11.67 -10.06
C LEU A 78 8.94 10.56 -11.12
N ILE A 79 8.36 9.41 -10.78
CA ILE A 79 8.22 8.28 -11.72
C ILE A 79 7.28 8.65 -12.86
N LEU A 80 6.13 9.27 -12.56
CA LEU A 80 5.17 9.72 -13.58
C LEU A 80 5.82 10.70 -14.56
N LEU A 81 6.57 11.68 -14.05
CA LEU A 81 7.29 12.65 -14.88
C LEU A 81 8.35 11.96 -15.75
N ALA A 82 9.13 11.05 -15.18
CA ALA A 82 10.13 10.29 -15.93
C ALA A 82 9.49 9.47 -17.07
N PHE A 83 8.45 8.68 -16.78
CA PHE A 83 7.77 7.88 -17.80
C PHE A 83 7.09 8.72 -18.87
N PHE A 84 6.53 9.88 -18.50
CA PHE A 84 5.97 10.82 -19.45
C PHE A 84 7.03 11.33 -20.44
N LEU A 85 8.19 11.78 -19.93
CA LEU A 85 9.27 12.31 -20.76
C LEU A 85 9.94 11.22 -21.61
N LEU A 86 10.09 10.01 -21.07
CA LEU A 86 10.61 8.85 -21.80
C LEU A 86 9.69 8.43 -22.94
N GLY A 87 8.36 8.54 -22.76
CA GLY A 87 7.37 8.26 -23.80
C GLY A 87 7.45 9.17 -25.03
N GLY A 88 8.22 10.26 -24.97
CA GLY A 88 8.53 11.08 -26.14
C GLY A 88 9.58 10.48 -27.09
N LEU A 89 10.38 9.52 -26.60
CA LEU A 89 11.51 8.94 -27.34
C LEU A 89 11.08 7.71 -28.14
N GLY A 90 11.73 7.49 -29.30
CA GLY A 90 11.62 6.24 -30.06
C GLY A 90 10.28 5.97 -30.76
N GLY A 91 9.30 6.87 -30.65
CA GLY A 91 8.03 6.77 -31.35
C GLY A 91 8.09 7.23 -32.81
N PRO A 92 7.06 6.91 -33.61
CA PRO A 92 7.03 7.18 -35.05
C PRO A 92 6.82 8.66 -35.41
N ALA A 93 6.40 9.49 -34.45
CA ALA A 93 6.16 10.91 -34.65
C ALA A 93 7.22 11.78 -33.95
N GLY A 94 7.02 13.11 -33.95
CA GLY A 94 7.87 14.03 -33.20
C GLY A 94 7.77 13.83 -31.69
N TYR A 95 8.80 14.26 -30.94
CA TYR A 95 8.92 14.04 -29.50
C TYR A 95 7.65 14.38 -28.70
N TRP A 96 7.10 15.58 -28.88
CA TRP A 96 5.91 16.03 -28.15
C TRP A 96 4.65 15.25 -28.53
N ALA A 97 4.49 14.84 -29.79
CA ALA A 97 3.37 14.02 -30.22
C ALA A 97 3.46 12.61 -29.61
N ASN A 98 4.65 12.04 -29.51
CA ASN A 98 4.89 10.76 -28.84
C ASN A 98 4.64 10.88 -27.34
N ALA A 99 5.14 11.93 -26.68
CA ALA A 99 4.95 12.16 -25.24
C ALA A 99 3.47 12.30 -24.89
N MET A 100 2.69 12.99 -25.72
CA MET A 100 1.24 13.12 -25.54
C MET A 100 0.48 11.80 -25.74
N ASN A 101 0.97 10.88 -26.57
CA ASN A 101 0.30 9.60 -26.83
C ASN A 101 0.79 8.47 -25.92
N PHE A 102 2.09 8.18 -25.95
CA PHE A 102 2.72 7.11 -25.18
C PHE A 102 3.05 7.56 -23.76
N GLY A 103 3.63 8.75 -23.59
CA GLY A 103 3.98 9.27 -22.26
C GLY A 103 2.76 9.48 -21.37
N LEU A 104 1.69 10.10 -21.90
CA LEU A 104 0.44 10.27 -21.17
C LEU A 104 -0.22 8.93 -20.83
N PHE A 105 -0.17 7.97 -21.73
CA PHE A 105 -0.67 6.62 -21.46
C PHE A 105 0.11 5.96 -20.31
N SER A 106 1.44 6.08 -20.29
CA SER A 106 2.28 5.61 -19.18
C SER A 106 1.88 6.23 -17.84
N VAL A 107 1.58 7.53 -17.83
CA VAL A 107 1.09 8.23 -16.64
C VAL A 107 -0.24 7.64 -16.17
N VAL A 108 -1.20 7.44 -17.08
CA VAL A 108 -2.48 6.82 -16.76
C VAL A 108 -2.30 5.40 -16.22
N ALA A 109 -1.39 4.62 -16.80
CA ALA A 109 -1.12 3.25 -16.37
C ALA A 109 -0.52 3.16 -14.97
N LEU A 110 0.45 4.02 -14.67
CA LEU A 110 1.04 4.10 -13.33
C LEU A 110 0.04 4.62 -12.30
N LEU A 111 -0.81 5.60 -12.66
CA LEU A 111 -1.90 6.04 -11.79
C LEU A 111 -2.92 4.92 -11.54
N ALA A 112 -3.24 4.12 -12.55
CA ALA A 112 -4.10 2.95 -12.37
C ALA A 112 -3.48 1.93 -11.41
N ALA A 113 -2.16 1.69 -11.49
CA ALA A 113 -1.44 0.84 -10.54
C ALA A 113 -1.50 1.40 -9.10
N VAL A 114 -1.33 2.71 -8.94
CA VAL A 114 -1.45 3.40 -7.64
C VAL A 114 -2.85 3.25 -7.08
N ILE A 115 -3.88 3.49 -7.88
CA ILE A 115 -5.28 3.33 -7.47
C ILE A 115 -5.56 1.87 -7.10
N ALA A 116 -5.08 0.90 -7.88
CA ALA A 116 -5.27 -0.52 -7.60
C ALA A 116 -4.63 -0.93 -6.26
N GLY A 117 -3.35 -0.59 -6.06
CA GLY A 117 -2.60 -0.98 -4.87
C GLY A 117 -3.00 -0.20 -3.62
N ALA A 118 -2.99 1.13 -3.69
CA ALA A 118 -3.15 1.99 -2.51
C ALA A 118 -4.61 2.30 -2.16
N VAL A 119 -5.54 2.23 -3.11
CA VAL A 119 -6.96 2.62 -2.89
C VAL A 119 -7.88 1.40 -2.95
N LEU A 120 -7.84 0.64 -4.04
CA LEU A 120 -8.78 -0.45 -4.28
C LEU A 120 -8.52 -1.65 -3.37
N THR A 121 -7.26 -1.99 -3.14
CA THR A 121 -6.87 -3.12 -2.27
C THR A 121 -7.38 -2.99 -0.83
N PRO A 122 -7.18 -1.88 -0.09
CA PRO A 122 -7.72 -1.74 1.26
C PRO A 122 -9.26 -1.71 1.28
N ILE A 123 -9.92 -1.20 0.24
CA ILE A 123 -11.39 -1.21 0.12
C ILE A 123 -11.90 -2.65 -0.01
N LEU A 124 -11.31 -3.44 -0.92
CA LEU A 124 -11.71 -4.82 -1.23
C LEU A 124 -11.07 -5.87 -0.32
N LEU A 125 -10.27 -5.45 0.66
CA LEU A 125 -9.43 -6.33 1.47
C LEU A 125 -10.11 -7.60 2.06
N PRO A 126 -11.35 -7.54 2.59
CA PRO A 126 -12.05 -8.70 3.15
C PRO A 126 -12.47 -9.72 2.09
N VAL A 127 -12.62 -9.29 0.84
CA VAL A 127 -13.12 -10.10 -0.27
C VAL A 127 -11.96 -10.70 -1.09
N LEU A 128 -10.82 -10.01 -1.13
CA LEU A 128 -9.66 -10.47 -1.89
C LEU A 128 -9.08 -11.77 -1.28
N PRO A 129 -8.81 -12.80 -2.09
CA PRO A 129 -8.30 -14.07 -1.58
C PRO A 129 -6.83 -13.95 -1.15
N GLY A 130 -6.38 -14.93 -0.36
CA GLY A 130 -5.01 -14.99 0.15
C GLY A 130 -4.78 -14.22 1.44
N ARG A 131 -3.64 -14.53 2.09
CA ARG A 131 -3.22 -13.92 3.36
C ARG A 131 -2.24 -12.77 3.18
N ALA A 132 -1.39 -12.84 2.15
CA ALA A 132 -0.38 -11.84 1.84
C ALA A 132 -1.00 -10.61 1.16
N PHE A 133 -0.54 -9.43 1.53
CA PHE A 133 -0.94 -8.17 0.91
C PHE A 133 -0.44 -8.05 -0.53
N SER A 134 0.76 -8.56 -0.82
CA SER A 134 1.32 -8.62 -2.18
C SER A 134 0.42 -9.41 -3.13
N VAL A 135 -0.14 -10.53 -2.69
CA VAL A 135 -1.08 -11.33 -3.49
C VAL A 135 -2.40 -10.58 -3.72
N LYS A 136 -2.93 -9.92 -2.67
CA LYS A 136 -4.16 -9.12 -2.79
C LYS A 136 -3.96 -7.94 -3.74
N GLY A 137 -2.83 -7.23 -3.64
CA GLY A 137 -2.45 -6.13 -4.51
C GLY A 137 -2.13 -6.57 -5.94
N PHE A 138 -1.55 -7.75 -6.12
CA PHE A 138 -1.34 -8.35 -7.44
C PHE A 138 -2.67 -8.62 -8.15
N ILE A 139 -3.68 -9.13 -7.43
CA ILE A 139 -5.01 -9.40 -8.01
C ILE A 139 -5.69 -8.11 -8.45
N THR A 140 -5.70 -7.08 -7.60
CA THR A 140 -6.27 -5.76 -7.98
C THR A 140 -5.46 -5.10 -9.09
N GLY A 141 -4.15 -5.32 -9.11
CA GLY A 141 -3.24 -4.88 -10.17
C GLY A 141 -3.52 -5.56 -11.52
N ILE A 142 -3.73 -6.88 -11.55
CA ILE A 142 -4.16 -7.60 -12.77
C ILE A 142 -5.47 -7.02 -13.27
N LEU A 143 -6.45 -6.81 -12.38
CA LEU A 143 -7.73 -6.24 -12.76
C LEU A 143 -7.54 -4.86 -13.42
N ALA A 144 -6.71 -4.00 -12.84
CA ALA A 144 -6.38 -2.69 -13.40
C ALA A 144 -5.64 -2.80 -14.74
N ALA A 145 -4.68 -3.72 -14.88
CA ALA A 145 -3.95 -3.95 -16.11
C ALA A 145 -4.88 -4.42 -17.24
N VAL A 146 -5.81 -5.35 -16.95
CA VAL A 146 -6.79 -5.83 -17.92
C VAL A 146 -7.70 -4.69 -18.38
N ILE A 147 -8.26 -3.91 -17.46
CA ILE A 147 -9.11 -2.76 -17.80
C ILE A 147 -8.33 -1.78 -18.69
N LEU A 148 -7.10 -1.47 -18.30
CA LEU A 148 -6.23 -0.54 -19.01
C LEU A 148 -5.90 -1.02 -20.43
N LEU A 149 -5.56 -2.29 -20.60
CA LEU A 149 -5.22 -2.87 -21.90
C LEU A 149 -6.43 -2.98 -22.82
N VAL A 150 -7.62 -3.29 -22.28
CA VAL A 150 -8.88 -3.26 -23.03
C VAL A 150 -9.19 -1.85 -23.52
N MET A 151 -8.99 -0.83 -22.68
CA MET A 151 -9.18 0.58 -23.07
C MET A 151 -8.13 1.06 -24.09
N ARG A 152 -6.88 0.59 -23.96
CA ARG A 152 -5.79 0.92 -24.89
C ARG A 152 -5.98 0.27 -26.25
N ASN A 153 -6.55 -0.94 -26.28
CA ASN A 153 -6.75 -1.76 -27.46
C ASN A 153 -5.48 -1.82 -28.37
N PRO A 154 -4.34 -2.30 -27.83
CA PRO A 154 -3.09 -2.34 -28.58
C PRO A 154 -3.17 -3.33 -29.75
N ASP A 155 -2.52 -3.00 -30.86
CA ASP A 155 -2.44 -3.89 -32.00
C ASP A 155 -1.49 -5.08 -31.72
N LEU A 156 -2.09 -6.25 -31.46
CA LEU A 156 -1.37 -7.48 -31.17
C LEU A 156 -0.83 -8.19 -32.43
N THR A 157 -1.10 -7.67 -33.63
CA THR A 157 -0.54 -8.25 -34.86
C THR A 157 0.96 -7.95 -34.99
N PHE A 158 1.41 -6.78 -34.51
CA PHE A 158 2.80 -6.35 -34.56
C PHE A 158 3.54 -6.52 -33.23
N TRP A 159 4.86 -6.68 -33.30
CA TRP A 159 5.74 -6.82 -32.14
C TRP A 159 5.66 -5.68 -31.13
N PRO A 160 5.63 -4.38 -31.53
CA PRO A 160 5.57 -3.28 -30.58
C PRO A 160 4.34 -3.34 -29.66
N GLY A 161 3.15 -3.64 -30.20
CA GLY A 161 1.93 -3.74 -29.40
C GLY A 161 1.93 -4.95 -28.45
N ARG A 162 2.54 -6.07 -28.86
CA ARG A 162 2.74 -7.24 -27.97
C ARG A 162 3.68 -6.91 -26.82
N LEU A 163 4.79 -6.23 -27.11
CA LEU A 163 5.77 -5.83 -26.09
C LEU A 163 5.18 -4.80 -25.13
N GLU A 164 4.44 -3.79 -25.63
CA GLU A 164 3.71 -2.83 -24.80
C GLU A 164 2.70 -3.54 -23.88
N THR A 165 1.94 -4.49 -24.42
CA THR A 165 0.97 -5.28 -23.65
C THR A 165 1.63 -6.08 -22.53
N LEU A 166 2.74 -6.78 -22.86
CA LEU A 166 3.49 -7.55 -21.88
C LEU A 166 4.07 -6.63 -20.81
N ALA A 167 4.69 -5.52 -21.21
CA ALA A 167 5.30 -4.57 -20.30
C ALA A 167 4.31 -4.08 -19.23
N TRP A 168 3.14 -3.59 -19.64
CA TRP A 168 2.12 -3.12 -18.71
C TRP A 168 1.48 -4.26 -17.89
N SER A 169 1.43 -5.48 -18.43
CA SER A 169 0.95 -6.66 -17.71
C SER A 169 1.89 -7.09 -16.58
N PHE A 170 3.18 -6.76 -16.65
CA PHE A 170 4.13 -6.99 -15.55
C PHE A 170 4.22 -5.78 -14.62
N LEU A 171 4.35 -4.58 -15.18
CA LEU A 171 4.61 -3.36 -14.42
C LEU A 171 3.43 -2.95 -13.53
N VAL A 172 2.19 -2.95 -14.07
CA VAL A 172 1.00 -2.51 -13.31
C VAL A 172 0.73 -3.42 -12.11
N PRO A 173 0.69 -4.76 -12.24
CA PRO A 173 0.49 -5.63 -11.08
C PRO A 173 1.65 -5.61 -10.08
N ALA A 174 2.89 -5.46 -10.55
CA ALA A 174 4.04 -5.34 -9.66
C ALA A 174 3.97 -4.08 -8.79
N CYS A 175 3.70 -2.93 -9.39
CA CYS A 175 3.52 -1.67 -8.65
C CYS A 175 2.33 -1.74 -7.69
N ALA A 176 1.20 -2.32 -8.12
CA ALA A 176 0.02 -2.47 -7.26
C ALA A 176 0.27 -3.41 -6.07
N ALA A 177 0.97 -4.53 -6.28
CA ALA A 177 1.37 -5.47 -5.24
C ALA A 177 2.29 -4.80 -4.20
N TYR A 178 3.32 -4.09 -4.67
CA TYR A 178 4.24 -3.34 -3.81
C TYR A 178 3.51 -2.29 -2.96
N LEU A 179 2.63 -1.47 -3.58
CA LEU A 179 1.89 -0.45 -2.86
C LEU A 179 0.89 -1.03 -1.85
N ALA A 180 0.27 -2.17 -2.16
CA ALA A 180 -0.59 -2.86 -1.22
C ALA A 180 0.17 -3.32 0.04
N MET A 181 1.44 -3.70 -0.10
CA MET A 181 2.26 -4.13 1.05
C MET A 181 2.52 -3.02 2.07
N ASN A 182 2.38 -1.75 1.72
CA ASN A 182 2.49 -0.66 2.70
C ASN A 182 1.42 -0.74 3.80
N PHE A 183 0.25 -1.32 3.50
CA PHE A 183 -0.82 -1.54 4.48
C PHE A 183 -0.53 -2.66 5.49
N THR A 184 0.56 -3.43 5.32
CA THR A 184 0.93 -4.50 6.25
C THR A 184 1.24 -3.99 7.65
N GLY A 185 1.61 -2.72 7.82
CA GLY A 185 1.86 -2.10 9.12
C GLY A 185 0.63 -1.48 9.80
N ALA A 186 -0.46 -1.28 9.06
CA ALA A 186 -1.65 -0.58 9.53
C ALA A 186 -2.87 -1.52 9.72
N SER A 187 -2.72 -2.80 9.37
CA SER A 187 -3.80 -3.79 9.43
C SER A 187 -3.72 -4.69 10.67
N THR A 188 -4.86 -5.29 11.02
CA THR A 188 -4.95 -6.31 12.10
C THR A 188 -4.66 -7.73 11.62
N TYR A 189 -4.36 -7.94 10.32
CA TYR A 189 -4.23 -9.27 9.71
C TYR A 189 -2.80 -9.82 9.73
N THR A 190 -1.81 -8.96 9.96
CA THR A 190 -0.40 -9.24 9.74
C THR A 190 0.35 -9.44 11.05
N SER A 191 1.43 -10.22 10.97
CA SER A 191 2.41 -10.37 12.04
C SER A 191 3.80 -10.04 11.50
N LEU A 192 4.70 -9.56 12.36
CA LEU A 192 6.05 -9.14 11.94
C LEU A 192 6.81 -10.27 11.22
N SER A 193 6.71 -11.51 11.70
CA SER A 193 7.35 -12.67 11.07
C SER A 193 6.71 -13.00 9.72
N GLY A 194 5.38 -12.88 9.60
CA GLY A 194 4.65 -13.05 8.36
C GLY A 194 5.06 -12.01 7.30
N VAL A 195 5.10 -10.75 7.67
CA VAL A 195 5.49 -9.63 6.78
C VAL A 195 6.94 -9.80 6.32
N LYS A 196 7.87 -10.16 7.21
CA LYS A 196 9.26 -10.44 6.81
C LYS A 196 9.38 -11.58 5.79
N LYS A 197 8.58 -12.64 5.95
CA LYS A 197 8.54 -13.75 5.01
C LYS A 197 7.96 -13.31 3.66
N GLU A 198 6.88 -12.53 3.69
CA GLU A 198 6.24 -11.98 2.50
C GLU A 198 7.20 -11.08 1.72
N MET A 199 7.83 -10.10 2.38
CA MET A 199 8.79 -9.20 1.75
C MET A 199 9.98 -9.93 1.11
N ARG A 200 10.51 -10.97 1.77
CA ARG A 200 11.62 -11.75 1.24
C ARG A 200 11.28 -12.47 -0.08
N LEU A 201 10.01 -12.83 -0.27
CA LEU A 201 9.56 -13.53 -1.46
C LEU A 201 9.01 -12.59 -2.53
N ALA A 202 8.14 -11.66 -2.14
CA ALA A 202 7.40 -10.80 -3.07
C ALA A 202 8.29 -9.70 -3.65
N LEU A 203 9.10 -9.03 -2.82
CA LEU A 203 9.85 -7.85 -3.26
C LEU A 203 10.82 -8.14 -4.43
N PRO A 204 11.60 -9.24 -4.44
CA PRO A 204 12.44 -9.56 -5.60
C PRO A 204 11.63 -9.82 -6.88
N LEU A 205 10.45 -10.43 -6.75
CA LEU A 205 9.57 -10.72 -7.89
C LEU A 205 8.93 -9.43 -8.42
N GLU A 206 8.51 -8.53 -7.54
CA GLU A 206 7.96 -7.22 -7.90
C GLU A 206 9.01 -6.36 -8.60
N ILE A 207 10.25 -6.32 -8.09
CA ILE A 207 11.37 -5.63 -8.75
C ILE A 207 11.66 -6.28 -10.11
N GLY A 208 11.72 -7.61 -10.18
CA GLY A 208 11.97 -8.31 -11.44
C GLY A 208 10.89 -8.04 -12.48
N ALA A 209 9.62 -8.07 -12.09
CA ALA A 209 8.50 -7.75 -12.95
C ALA A 209 8.49 -6.27 -13.36
N GLY A 210 8.81 -5.35 -12.45
CA GLY A 210 8.90 -3.92 -12.75
C GLY A 210 10.13 -3.51 -13.58
N VAL A 211 11.16 -4.34 -13.67
CA VAL A 211 12.29 -4.15 -14.60
C VAL A 211 12.02 -4.80 -15.96
N ALA A 212 11.32 -5.93 -15.97
CA ALA A 212 10.95 -6.64 -17.18
C ALA A 212 9.88 -5.91 -18.00
N GLY A 213 8.98 -5.18 -17.33
CA GLY A 213 8.00 -4.30 -17.96
C GLY A 213 8.47 -2.86 -18.03
#